data_AF-A0A4U9D7N2-F1
#
_entry.id   AF-A0A4U9D7N2-F1
#
_cell.length_a   1.000
_cell.length_b   1.000
_cell.length_c   1.000
_cell.angle_alpha   90.00
_cell.angle_beta   90.00
_cell.angle_gamma   90.00
#
_symmetry.space_group_name_H-M   'P 1'
#
loop_
_entity.id
_entity.type
_entity.pdbx_description
1 polymer ?
#
loop_
_entity_poly.entity_id
_entity_poly.type
_entity_poly.pdbx_seq_one_letter_code
_entity_poly.pdbx_strand_id
1 'polypeptide(L)'
;MFRAFEVLPKMMVTPYAAFQKELHGQTEEIYLEEMVGRVNANMILPYPPGVPLVMPGEMITEESRPGAGVPADAVRNRRTTRASKPISTAHIVRRMVATPLRC
;
A
#
# COMPACT_ATOMS: atom_id res chain seq x y z
N MET A 1 19.26 -6.06 9.51
CA MET A 1 18.91 -4.62 9.37
C MET A 1 17.73 -4.54 8.41
N PHE A 2 16.62 -3.89 8.78
CA PHE A 2 15.45 -3.78 7.90
C PHE A 2 15.70 -2.75 6.79
N ARG A 3 16.19 -3.20 5.62
CA ARG A 3 16.47 -2.32 4.46
C ARG A 3 15.24 -1.60 3.92
N ALA A 4 14.05 -2.07 4.24
CA ALA A 4 12.80 -1.48 3.78
C ALA A 4 12.54 -0.06 4.29
N PHE A 5 13.19 0.37 5.39
CA PHE A 5 13.04 1.72 5.95
C PHE A 5 14.14 2.69 5.52
N GLU A 6 15.13 2.25 4.74
CA GLU A 6 16.25 3.09 4.32
C GLU A 6 15.85 4.05 3.19
N VAL A 7 14.90 3.64 2.35
CA VAL A 7 14.39 4.43 1.22
C VAL A 7 12.93 4.80 1.48
N LEU A 8 12.66 6.09 1.56
CA LEU A 8 11.30 6.58 1.73
C LEU A 8 10.51 6.47 0.41
N PRO A 9 9.25 6.05 0.46
CA PRO A 9 8.32 6.13 -0.68
C PRO A 9 8.13 7.57 -1.17
N LYS A 10 7.75 7.72 -2.44
CA LYS A 10 7.52 9.04 -3.03
C LYS A 10 6.14 9.58 -2.64
N MET A 11 6.10 10.73 -1.98
CA MET A 11 4.84 11.41 -1.69
C MET A 11 4.26 12.02 -2.98
N MET A 12 3.09 11.53 -3.39
CA MET A 12 2.41 12.02 -4.60
C MET A 12 1.25 12.96 -4.27
N VAL A 13 0.55 12.69 -3.18
CA VAL A 13 -0.50 13.54 -2.63
C VAL A 13 -0.36 13.58 -1.11
N THR A 14 -0.90 14.63 -0.48
CA THR A 14 -0.90 14.71 0.98
C THR A 14 -1.82 13.63 1.56
N PRO A 15 -1.53 13.13 2.78
CA PRO A 15 -2.40 12.16 3.44
C PRO A 15 -3.84 12.64 3.61
N TYR A 16 -4.03 13.96 3.76
CA TYR A 16 -5.36 14.57 3.80
C TYR A 16 -6.09 14.41 2.45
N ALA A 17 -5.44 14.78 1.33
CA ALA A 17 -6.02 14.61 0.01
C ALA A 17 -6.27 13.14 -0.33
N ALA A 18 -5.37 12.26 0.11
CA ALA A 18 -5.51 10.81 -0.01
C ALA A 18 -6.78 10.30 0.69
N PHE A 19 -6.97 10.70 1.95
CA PHE A 19 -8.11 10.33 2.74
C PHE A 19 -9.42 10.86 2.16
N GLN A 20 -9.43 12.09 1.63
CA GLN A 20 -10.60 12.64 0.93
C GLN A 20 -11.00 11.77 -0.28
N LYS A 21 -10.03 11.26 -1.06
CA LYS A 21 -10.33 10.35 -2.17
C LYS A 21 -10.87 9.00 -1.69
N GLU A 22 -10.37 8.48 -0.58
CA GLU A 22 -10.91 7.27 0.05
C GLU A 22 -12.37 7.45 0.47
N LEU A 23 -12.72 8.59 1.08
CA LEU A 23 -14.10 8.92 1.47
C LEU A 23 -15.06 9.01 0.27
N HIS A 24 -14.59 9.51 -0.88
CA HIS A 24 -15.38 9.55 -2.11
C HIS A 24 -15.46 8.21 -2.85
N GLY A 25 -14.93 7.12 -2.28
CA GLY A 25 -14.93 5.80 -2.91
C GLY A 25 -14.01 5.71 -4.14
N GLN A 26 -13.07 6.65 -4.31
CA GLN A 26 -12.09 6.64 -5.40
C GLN A 26 -10.91 5.72 -5.09
N THR A 27 -11.19 4.52 -4.59
CA THR A 27 -10.19 3.51 -4.24
C THR A 27 -10.56 2.16 -4.81
N GLU A 28 -9.54 1.39 -5.16
CA GLU A 28 -9.69 0.04 -5.70
C GLU A 28 -8.72 -0.92 -5.02
N GLU A 29 -9.15 -2.17 -4.92
CA GLU A 29 -8.40 -3.24 -4.27
C GLU A 29 -7.52 -3.94 -5.31
N ILE A 30 -6.24 -4.06 -4.99
CA ILE A 30 -5.21 -4.66 -5.84
C ILE A 30 -4.39 -5.66 -5.03
N TYR A 31 -3.69 -6.55 -5.74
CA TYR A 31 -2.72 -7.43 -5.09
C TYR A 31 -1.46 -6.65 -4.69
N LEU A 32 -0.82 -7.07 -3.60
CA LEU A 32 0.42 -6.48 -3.10
C LEU A 32 1.53 -6.44 -4.15
N GLU A 33 1.58 -7.44 -5.03
CA GLU A 33 2.56 -7.52 -6.12
C GLU A 33 2.36 -6.42 -7.18
N GLU A 34 1.14 -5.91 -7.31
CA GLU A 34 0.76 -4.90 -8.30
C GLU A 34 0.81 -3.46 -7.75
N MET A 35 1.25 -3.28 -6.50
CA MET A 35 1.24 -1.98 -5.82
C MET A 35 2.36 -1.04 -6.28
N VAL A 36 3.42 -1.57 -6.88
CA VAL A 36 4.56 -0.76 -7.31
C VAL A 36 4.13 0.21 -8.42
N GLY A 37 4.54 1.46 -8.30
CA GLY A 37 4.14 2.55 -9.21
C GLY A 37 2.72 3.06 -9.00
N ARG A 38 2.04 2.68 -7.89
CA ARG A 38 0.66 3.12 -7.59
C ARG A 38 0.59 3.87 -6.27
N VAL A 39 -0.37 4.81 -6.18
CA VAL A 39 -0.60 5.62 -4.97
C VAL A 39 -1.44 4.82 -4.00
N ASN A 40 -0.91 4.57 -2.80
CA ASN A 40 -1.62 3.85 -1.75
C ASN A 40 -2.69 4.72 -1.12
N ALA A 41 -3.88 4.14 -0.91
CA ALA A 41 -4.97 4.80 -0.21
C ALA A 41 -4.88 4.59 1.31
N ASN A 42 -4.41 3.42 1.74
CA ASN A 42 -4.34 3.05 3.16
C ASN A 42 -2.90 3.01 3.65
N MET A 43 -2.73 3.17 4.96
CA MET A 43 -1.43 3.03 5.62
C MET A 43 -1.01 1.56 5.67
N ILE A 44 0.25 1.28 5.32
CA ILE A 44 0.84 -0.06 5.43
C ILE A 44 1.74 -0.09 6.66
N LEU A 45 1.38 -0.96 7.62
CA LEU A 45 2.05 -1.12 8.90
C LEU A 45 2.50 -2.57 9.08
N PRO A 46 3.73 -2.93 8.64
CA PRO A 46 4.24 -4.27 8.80
C PRO A 46 4.67 -4.55 10.25
N TYR A 47 4.42 -5.77 10.71
CA TYR A 47 4.89 -6.27 11.99
C TYR A 47 5.77 -7.51 11.80
N PRO A 48 6.91 -7.63 12.53
CA PRO A 48 7.65 -6.57 13.25
C PRO A 48 8.37 -5.64 12.23
N PRO A 49 8.64 -4.35 12.50
CA PRO A 49 8.74 -3.62 13.78
C PRO A 49 7.50 -2.85 14.26
N GLY A 50 6.40 -2.82 13.50
CA GLY A 50 5.21 -2.07 13.89
C GLY A 50 5.34 -0.55 13.76
N VAL A 51 6.23 -0.09 12.87
CA VAL A 51 6.29 1.31 12.42
C VAL A 51 5.77 1.44 11.00
N PRO A 52 5.09 2.56 10.65
CA PRO A 52 4.50 2.71 9.33
C PRO A 52 5.57 2.69 8.25
N LEU A 53 5.35 1.86 7.23
CA LEU A 53 6.22 1.78 6.06
C LEU A 53 5.75 2.71 4.95
N VAL A 54 4.43 2.87 4.82
CA VAL A 54 3.82 3.68 3.76
C VAL A 54 2.64 4.46 4.32
N MET A 55 2.62 5.76 4.04
CA MET A 55 1.50 6.64 4.34
C MET A 55 0.47 6.68 3.21
N PRO A 56 -0.81 6.98 3.51
CA PRO A 56 -1.79 7.34 2.49
C PRO A 56 -1.28 8.46 1.60
N GLY A 57 -1.35 8.28 0.28
CA GLY A 57 -0.87 9.25 -0.71
C GLY A 57 0.58 9.06 -1.15
N GLU A 58 1.30 8.11 -0.56
CA GLU A 58 2.63 7.71 -1.00
C GLU A 58 2.56 6.61 -2.07
N MET A 59 3.54 6.65 -2.96
CA MET A 59 3.75 5.70 -4.03
C MET A 59 5.04 4.92 -3.78
N ILE A 60 4.93 3.59 -3.80
CA ILE A 60 6.08 2.69 -3.72
C ILE A 60 6.71 2.63 -5.12
N THR A 61 8.00 2.91 -5.20
CA THR A 61 8.81 2.77 -6.42
C THR A 61 9.62 1.48 -6.37
N GLU A 62 10.26 1.08 -7.48
CA GLU A 62 11.13 -0.10 -7.49
C GLU A 62 12.31 0.05 -6.50
N GLU A 63 12.78 1.29 -6.27
CA GLU A 63 13.85 1.60 -5.31
C GLU A 63 13.40 1.44 -3.86
N SER A 64 12.13 1.75 -3.57
CA SER A 64 11.53 1.62 -2.24
C SER A 64 10.80 0.29 -2.06
N ARG A 65 11.00 -0.69 -2.95
CA ARG A 65 10.28 -1.96 -2.91
C ARG A 65 10.63 -2.74 -1.64
N PRO A 66 9.66 -3.10 -0.78
CA PRO A 66 9.93 -3.84 0.47
C PRO A 66 10.43 -5.29 0.27
N GLY A 67 10.59 -5.72 -0.99
CA GLY A 67 10.81 -7.11 -1.42
C GLY A 67 12.14 -7.74 -1.02
N ALA A 68 13.05 -7.01 -0.38
CA ALA A 68 14.30 -7.59 0.13
C ALA A 68 14.23 -8.00 1.62
N GLY A 69 13.14 -7.74 2.35
CA GLY A 69 13.11 -8.08 3.78
C GLY A 69 11.82 -7.94 4.58
N VAL A 70 10.69 -7.50 3.98
CA VAL A 70 9.39 -7.54 4.68
C VAL A 70 8.60 -8.74 4.15
N PRO A 71 8.36 -9.76 4.99
CA PRO A 71 7.65 -10.95 4.54
C PRO A 71 6.18 -10.58 4.32
N ALA A 72 5.58 -11.06 3.22
CA ALA A 72 4.28 -10.57 2.73
C ALA A 72 3.15 -10.72 3.78
N ASP A 73 3.26 -11.72 4.64
CA ASP A 73 2.41 -12.02 5.80
C ASP A 73 2.40 -10.94 6.89
N ALA A 74 3.35 -9.99 6.87
CA ALA A 74 3.40 -8.87 7.79
C ALA A 74 2.32 -7.80 7.52
N VAL A 75 1.74 -7.76 6.31
CA VAL A 75 0.73 -6.77 5.91
C VAL A 75 -0.67 -7.33 6.10
N ARG A 76 -1.20 -7.27 7.33
CA ARG A 76 -2.52 -7.83 7.65
C ARG A 76 -3.65 -6.83 7.36
N ASN A 77 -4.31 -6.92 6.21
CA ASN A 77 -5.55 -6.19 5.93
C ASN A 77 -6.78 -7.01 6.37
N ARG A 78 -7.43 -6.63 7.48
CA ARG A 78 -8.42 -7.45 8.19
C ARG A 78 -9.85 -7.41 7.59
N ARG A 79 -10.05 -7.01 6.32
CA ARG A 79 -11.40 -6.84 5.70
C ARG A 79 -11.77 -7.82 4.58
N THR A 80 -11.03 -8.91 4.37
CA THR A 80 -11.35 -9.89 3.31
C THR A 80 -12.04 -11.14 3.88
N THR A 81 -13.30 -11.00 4.33
CA THR A 81 -14.20 -12.13 4.60
C THR A 81 -15.49 -12.00 3.81
N ARG A 82 -15.40 -11.88 2.48
CA ARG A 82 -16.55 -12.16 1.59
C ARG A 82 -16.07 -12.71 0.26
N ALA A 83 -16.61 -13.87 -0.09
CA ALA A 83 -16.64 -14.52 -1.41
C ALA A 83 -15.41 -15.33 -1.86
N SER A 84 -15.45 -16.64 -1.55
CA SER A 84 -15.35 -17.74 -2.52
C SER A 84 -14.23 -17.70 -3.57
N LYS A 85 -13.01 -18.06 -3.15
CA LYS A 85 -11.99 -18.84 -3.89
C LYS A 85 -10.89 -19.24 -2.88
N PRO A 86 -10.18 -20.37 -3.04
CA PRO A 86 -9.09 -20.72 -2.14
C PRO A 86 -7.89 -19.85 -2.52
N ILE A 87 -7.89 -18.61 -2.01
CA ILE A 87 -6.84 -17.64 -2.28
C ILE A 87 -5.68 -17.99 -1.35
N SER A 88 -4.67 -18.66 -1.90
CA SER A 88 -3.35 -18.76 -1.30
C SER A 88 -2.87 -17.36 -0.90
N THR A 89 -2.96 -17.01 0.38
CA THR A 89 -2.29 -15.87 1.04
C THR A 89 -2.12 -14.60 0.18
N ALA A 90 -3.13 -14.19 -0.58
CA ALA A 90 -3.00 -13.02 -1.44
C ALA A 90 -3.31 -11.77 -0.61
N HIS A 91 -2.26 -10.99 -0.35
CA HIS A 91 -2.36 -9.75 0.40
C HIS A 91 -2.97 -8.68 -0.51
N ILE A 92 -4.15 -8.18 -0.14
CA ILE A 92 -4.88 -7.15 -0.90
C ILE A 92 -4.65 -5.78 -0.23
N VAL A 93 -4.19 -4.81 -1.02
CA VAL A 93 -4.05 -3.41 -0.62
C VAL A 93 -4.98 -2.53 -1.43
N ARG A 94 -5.30 -1.34 -0.91
CA ARG A 94 -6.14 -0.37 -1.60
C ARG A 94 -5.27 0.71 -2.21
N ARG A 95 -5.45 0.94 -3.51
CA ARG A 95 -4.86 2.07 -4.23
C ARG A 95 -5.92 3.11 -4.57
N MET A 96 -5.49 4.32 -4.92
CA MET A 96 -6.40 5.33 -5.48
C MET A 96 -6.72 5.04 -6.95
N VAL A 97 -8.00 5.14 -7.30
CA VAL A 97 -8.52 5.09 -8.67
C VAL A 97 -8.22 6.44 -9.29
N ALA A 98 -7.21 6.48 -10.17
CA ALA A 98 -6.75 7.68 -10.87
C ALA A 98 -6.32 8.84 -9.96
N THR A 99 -5.01 8.90 -9.67
CA THR A 99 -4.38 10.22 -9.52
C THR A 99 -3.87 10.58 -10.90
N PRO A 100 -4.41 11.61 -11.59
CA PRO A 100 -3.69 12.15 -12.73
C PRO A 100 -2.33 12.59 -12.19
N LEU A 101 -1.27 11.97 -12.69
CA LEU A 101 0.08 12.51 -12.57
C LEU A 101 0.00 13.92 -13.13
N ARG A 102 -0.15 14.94 -12.27
CA ARG A 102 0.10 16.31 -12.68
C ARG A 102 1.61 16.35 -12.94
N CYS A 103 1.93 16.48 -14.23
CA CYS A 103 3.26 16.80 -14.74
C CYS A 103 3.83 18.03 -14.03
#